data_AF-A0A699VTM1-F1
#
_entry.id   AF-A0A699VTM1-F1
#
_cell.length_a   1.000
_cell.length_b   1.000
_cell.length_c   1.000
_cell.angle_alpha   90.00
_cell.angle_beta   90.00
_cell.angle_gamma   90.00
#
_symmetry.space_group_name_H-M   'P 1'
#
loop_
_entity.id
_entity.type
_entity.pdbx_description
1 polymer ?
#
loop_
_entity_poly.entity_id
_entity_poly.type
_entity_poly.pdbx_seq_one_letter_code
_entity_poly.pdbx_strand_id
1 'polypeptide(L)'
;PIHEDYSVSKLAETFQQEIVRIHGTPSAIVSDRDPSFMSRFWKGPEMIEVTNEKLAVTKEKLKEARTRQKSYADKHRRSTEFQPGDR
;
A
#
# COMPACT_ATOMS: atom_id res chain seq x y z
N PRO A 1 16.66 15.88 7.18
CA PRO A 1 16.98 17.02 6.29
C PRO A 1 17.33 16.52 4.89
N ILE A 2 16.74 17.09 3.84
CA ILE A 2 17.10 16.77 2.45
C ILE A 2 18.28 17.66 2.04
N HIS A 3 19.26 17.09 1.34
CA HIS A 3 20.46 17.79 0.87
C HIS A 3 20.45 17.90 -0.66
N GLU A 4 20.95 19.01 -1.21
CA GLU A 4 20.94 19.27 -2.66
C GLU A 4 21.80 18.27 -3.45
N ASP A 5 22.92 17.83 -2.87
CA ASP A 5 23.81 16.84 -3.49
C ASP A 5 23.25 15.40 -3.55
N TYR A 6 22.00 15.18 -3.11
CA TYR A 6 21.40 13.85 -3.20
C TYR A 6 21.15 13.48 -4.65
N SER A 7 21.60 12.27 -5.01
CA SER A 7 21.26 11.71 -6.31
C SER A 7 19.74 11.51 -6.44
N VAL A 8 19.25 11.48 -7.67
CA VAL A 8 17.84 11.19 -7.97
C VAL A 8 17.36 9.90 -7.29
N SER A 9 18.18 8.86 -7.30
CA SER A 9 17.89 7.59 -6.64
C SER A 9 17.77 7.73 -5.11
N LYS A 10 18.58 8.61 -4.50
CA LYS A 10 18.49 8.86 -3.07
C LYS A 10 17.23 9.65 -2.71
N LEU A 11 16.90 10.68 -3.49
CA LEU A 11 15.67 11.46 -3.34
C LEU A 11 14.42 10.59 -3.49
N ALA A 12 14.43 9.69 -4.48
CA ALA A 12 13.39 8.69 -4.69
C ALA A 12 13.18 7.78 -3.47
N GLU A 13 14.27 7.24 -2.93
CA GLU A 13 14.23 6.39 -1.74
C GLU A 13 13.66 7.17 -0.54
N THR A 14 14.16 8.38 -0.30
CA THR A 14 13.68 9.26 0.77
C THR A 14 12.19 9.55 0.62
N PHE A 15 11.72 9.89 -0.59
CA PHE A 15 10.30 10.11 -0.85
C PHE A 15 9.43 8.89 -0.51
N GLN A 16 9.87 7.69 -0.89
CA GLN A 16 9.12 6.48 -0.57
C GLN A 16 9.10 6.16 0.93
N GLN A 17 10.22 6.36 1.62
CA GLN A 17 10.36 6.05 3.05
C GLN A 17 9.71 7.10 3.95
N GLU A 18 9.66 8.36 3.53
CA GLU A 18 9.13 9.44 4.36
C GLU A 18 7.71 9.80 3.97
N ILE A 19 7.42 9.94 2.68
CA ILE A 19 6.09 10.37 2.22
C ILE A 19 5.18 9.16 2.01
N VAL A 20 5.55 8.24 1.11
CA VAL A 20 4.66 7.14 0.71
C VAL A 20 4.40 6.17 1.87
N ARG A 21 5.43 5.86 2.67
CA ARG A 21 5.28 4.96 3.82
C ARG A 21 4.34 5.52 4.90
N ILE A 22 4.40 6.83 5.18
CA ILE A 22 3.66 7.44 6.28
C ILE A 22 2.26 7.85 5.83
N HIS A 23 2.14 8.39 4.62
CA HIS A 23 0.91 9.01 4.12
C HIS A 23 0.21 8.22 3.01
N GLY A 24 0.85 7.18 2.48
CA GLY A 24 0.37 6.45 1.30
C GLY A 24 0.77 7.12 -0.02
N THR A 25 0.36 6.52 -1.14
CA THR A 25 0.69 7.04 -2.48
C THR A 25 -0.11 8.32 -2.76
N PRO A 26 0.54 9.47 -3.05
CA PRO A 26 -0.18 10.69 -3.38
C PRO A 26 -0.90 10.56 -4.73
N SER A 27 -2.09 11.14 -4.83
CA SER A 27 -2.86 11.16 -6.08
C SER A 27 -2.29 12.11 -7.13
N ALA A 28 -1.56 13.14 -6.69
CA ALA A 28 -0.89 14.10 -7.56
C ALA A 28 0.36 14.67 -6.87
N ILE A 29 1.36 15.06 -7.67
CA ILE A 29 2.56 15.76 -7.19
C ILE A 29 2.74 16.99 -8.08
N VAL A 30 2.89 18.16 -7.46
CA VAL A 30 3.22 19.41 -8.16
C VAL A 30 4.74 19.56 -8.13
N SER A 31 5.33 19.82 -9.29
CA SER A 31 6.77 19.99 -9.46
C SER A 31 7.10 21.37 -10.01
N ASP A 32 8.22 21.91 -9.55
CA ASP A 32 8.88 23.10 -10.06
C ASP A 32 9.61 22.87 -11.41
N ARG A 33 9.61 21.63 -11.91
CA ARG A 33 10.29 21.17 -13.12
C ARG A 33 11.82 21.20 -13.01
N ASP A 34 12.37 20.96 -11.83
CA ASP A 34 13.82 20.73 -11.72
C ASP A 34 14.26 19.49 -12.52
N PRO A 35 15.55 19.40 -12.94
CA PRO A 35 16.05 18.26 -13.70
C PRO A 35 15.91 16.92 -12.96
N SER A 36 15.99 16.93 -11.62
CA SER A 36 15.89 15.74 -10.77
C SER A 36 14.50 15.11 -10.84
N PHE A 37 13.46 15.95 -10.82
CA PHE A 37 12.05 15.61 -10.92
C PHE A 37 11.63 15.35 -12.37
N MET A 38 12.32 15.96 -13.34
CA MET A 38 12.13 15.66 -14.76
C MET A 38 12.78 14.35 -15.22
N SER A 39 13.54 13.68 -14.34
CA SER A 39 14.25 12.44 -14.65
C SER A 39 13.31 11.29 -15.03
N ARG A 40 13.87 10.28 -15.68
CA ARG A 40 13.13 9.09 -16.14
C ARG A 40 12.54 8.27 -14.97
N PHE A 41 13.10 8.39 -13.77
CA PHE A 41 12.57 7.76 -12.57
C PHE A 41 11.12 8.21 -12.28
N TRP A 42 10.89 9.52 -12.22
CA TRP A 42 9.58 10.10 -11.88
C TRP A 42 8.56 9.99 -13.02
N LYS A 43 9.02 9.94 -14.27
CA LYS A 43 8.16 9.78 -15.46
C LYS A 43 7.96 8.33 -15.88
N GLY A 44 8.78 7.43 -15.36
CA GLY A 44 8.89 6.04 -15.82
C GLY A 44 8.03 5.07 -15.02
N PRO A 45 7.90 3.83 -15.50
CA PRO A 45 7.21 2.77 -14.78
C PRO A 45 7.89 2.40 -13.46
N GLU A 46 9.15 2.79 -13.26
CA GLU A 46 9.95 2.50 -12.06
C GLU A 46 9.25 2.95 -10.76
N MET A 47 8.65 4.15 -10.74
CA MET A 47 7.84 4.60 -9.59
C MET A 47 6.57 3.77 -9.39
N ILE A 48 5.95 3.32 -10.47
CA ILE A 48 4.72 2.52 -10.45
C ILE A 48 5.02 1.09 -9.99
N GLU A 49 6.13 0.50 -10.43
CA GLU A 49 6.59 -0.83 -10.04
C GLU A 49 6.89 -0.90 -8.54
N VAL A 50 7.70 0.05 -8.03
CA VAL A 50 8.07 0.05 -6.61
C VAL A 50 6.86 0.29 -5.69
N THR A 51 5.88 1.07 -6.14
CA THR A 51 4.62 1.25 -5.39
C THR A 51 3.73 0.01 -5.45
N ASN A 52 3.63 -0.66 -6.61
CA ASN A 52 2.84 -1.88 -6.77
C ASN A 52 3.35 -3.04 -5.92
N GLU A 53 4.66 -3.23 -5.78
CA GLU A 53 5.24 -4.28 -4.93
C GLU A 53 4.81 -4.12 -3.46
N LYS A 54 4.90 -2.91 -2.93
CA LYS A 54 4.47 -2.61 -1.54
C LYS A 54 2.95 -2.74 -1.38
N LEU A 55 2.18 -2.38 -2.41
CA LEU A 55 0.72 -2.57 -2.43
C LEU A 55 0.33 -4.06 -2.47
N ALA A 56 1.10 -4.91 -3.16
CA ALA A 56 0.81 -6.35 -3.22
C ALA A 56 0.93 -7.00 -1.84
N VAL A 57 2.04 -6.75 -1.12
CA VAL A 57 2.29 -7.30 0.22
C VAL A 57 1.23 -6.84 1.23
N THR A 58 0.87 -5.56 1.21
CA THR A 58 -0.14 -5.01 2.13
C THR A 58 -1.53 -5.58 1.85
N LYS A 59 -1.91 -5.75 0.59
CA LYS A 59 -3.16 -6.41 0.20
C LYS A 59 -3.20 -7.87 0.64
N GLU A 60 -2.09 -8.59 0.51
CA GLU A 60 -1.99 -10.00 0.94
C GLU A 60 -2.19 -10.12 2.46
N LYS A 61 -1.47 -9.33 3.26
CA LYS A 61 -1.62 -9.32 4.73
C LYS A 61 -3.03 -8.94 5.16
N LEU A 62 -3.66 -7.97 4.49
CA LEU A 62 -5.05 -7.59 4.75
C LEU A 62 -6.02 -8.73 4.43
N LYS A 63 -5.82 -9.41 3.29
CA LYS A 63 -6.62 -10.58 2.89
C LYS A 63 -6.47 -11.72 3.89
N GLU A 64 -5.26 -11.98 4.34
CA GLU A 64 -4.95 -13.02 5.32
C GLU A 64 -5.61 -12.70 6.68
N ALA A 65 -5.48 -11.47 7.18
CA ALA A 65 -6.14 -11.01 8.40
C ALA A 65 -7.68 -11.11 8.29
N ARG A 66 -8.26 -10.68 7.17
CA ARG A 66 -9.70 -10.82 6.89
C ARG A 66 -10.15 -12.27 6.89
N THR A 67 -9.35 -13.17 6.31
CA THR A 67 -9.66 -14.60 6.26
C THR A 67 -9.60 -15.22 7.65
N ARG A 68 -8.61 -14.85 8.47
CA ARG A 68 -8.54 -15.24 9.89
C ARG A 68 -9.75 -14.77 10.69
N GLN A 69 -10.16 -13.52 10.53
CA GLN A 69 -11.36 -12.98 11.19
C GLN A 69 -12.62 -13.73 10.77
N LYS A 70 -12.79 -13.99 9.47
CA LYS A 70 -13.95 -14.75 8.97
C LYS A 70 -13.98 -16.16 9.54
N SER A 71 -12.83 -16.85 9.58
CA SER A 71 -12.71 -18.17 10.20
C SER A 71 -13.09 -18.15 11.69
N TYR A 72 -12.67 -17.13 12.44
CA TYR A 72 -13.08 -16.95 13.83
C TYR A 72 -14.60 -16.77 13.94
N ALA A 73 -15.20 -15.89 13.14
CA ALA A 73 -16.64 -15.68 13.13
C ALA A 73 -17.42 -16.97 12.76
N ASP A 74 -16.95 -17.71 11.76
CA ASP A 74 -17.57 -18.95 11.28
C ASP A 74 -17.48 -20.05 12.35
N LYS A 75 -16.37 -20.18 13.08
CA LYS A 75 -16.23 -21.16 14.18
C LYS A 75 -17.17 -20.89 15.36
N HIS A 76 -17.55 -19.62 15.57
CA HIS A 76 -18.48 -19.22 16.63
C HIS A 76 -19.92 -19.09 16.13
N ARG A 77 -20.17 -19.37 14.85
CA ARG A 77 -21.51 -19.41 14.27
C ARG A 77 -22.15 -20.76 14.61
N ARG A 78 -23.05 -20.78 15.60
CA ARG A 78 -23.91 -21.94 15.86
C ARG A 78 -24.78 -22.19 14.62
N SER A 79 -24.77 -23.41 14.08
CA SER A 79 -25.83 -23.88 13.19
C SER A 79 -27.08 -24.07 14.04
N THR A 80 -27.98 -23.09 14.04
CA THR A 80 -29.32 -23.32 14.58
C THR A 80 -30.04 -24.26 13.62
N GLU A 81 -29.94 -25.56 13.89
CA GLU A 81 -30.77 -26.56 13.24
C GLU A 81 -32.15 -26.51 13.88
N PHE A 82 -33.07 -25.80 13.22
CA PHE A 82 -34.49 -25.80 13.58
C PHE A 82 -35.07 -27.17 13.25
N GLN A 83 -35.70 -27.83 14.23
CA GLN A 83 -36.49 -29.02 13.97
C GLN A 83 -37.89 -28.60 13.46
N PRO A 84 -38.56 -29.41 12.61
CA PRO A 84 -39.94 -29.14 12.23
C PRO A 84 -40.84 -29.20 13.47
N GLY A 85 -41.18 -28.04 14.03
CA GLY A 85 -41.96 -27.92 15.27
C GLY A 85 -41.46 -26.84 16.24
N ASP A 86 -40.23 -26.37 16.09
CA ASP A 86 -39.73 -25.22 16.85
C ASP A 86 -40.45 -23.94 16.33
N ARG A 87 -41.22 -23.29 17.21
CA ARG A 87 -41.86 -21.97 16.98
C ARG A 87 -41.01 -20.85 17.54
#